data_AF-A0A6I4P7Z7-F1
#
_entry.id   AF-A0A6I4P7Z7-F1
#
_cell.length_a   1.000
_cell.length_b   1.000
_cell.length_c   1.000
_cell.angle_alpha   90.00
_cell.angle_beta   90.00
_cell.angle_gamma   90.00
#
_symmetry.space_group_name_H-M   'P 1'
#
loop_
_entity.id
_entity.type
_entity.pdbx_description
1 polymer ?
#
loop_
_entity_poly.entity_id
_entity_poly.type
_entity_poly.pdbx_seq_one_letter_code
_entity_poly.pdbx_strand_id
1 'polypeptide(L)'
;MSDCGCEKARAELEEYLHEELGETELSEVREHLETCVDCKHEEIVGRMLTLTVRRACKEVAPERLRVDVIAAIRSIEIRTEA
;
A
#
# COMPACT_ATOMS: atom_id res chain seq x y z
N MET A 1 -22.98 -22.25 6.80
CA MET A 1 -22.05 -21.21 7.26
C MET A 1 -21.31 -20.77 6.01
N SER A 2 -21.69 -19.62 5.45
CA SER A 2 -21.07 -19.11 4.23
C SER A 2 -19.62 -18.80 4.56
N ASP A 3 -18.70 -19.43 3.84
CA ASP A 3 -17.32 -19.01 3.83
C ASP A 3 -17.29 -17.55 3.36
N CYS A 4 -16.86 -16.62 4.21
CA CYS A 4 -16.74 -15.20 3.88
C CYS A 4 -15.58 -14.91 2.93
N GLY A 5 -14.76 -15.92 2.58
CA GLY A 5 -13.51 -15.72 1.85
C GLY A 5 -12.36 -15.21 2.73
N CYS A 6 -12.55 -15.25 4.05
CA CYS A 6 -11.61 -14.68 5.02
C CYS A 6 -10.26 -15.43 5.06
N GLU A 7 -10.23 -16.73 4.76
CA GLU A 7 -8.98 -17.50 4.70
C GLU A 7 -8.10 -17.04 3.53
N LYS A 8 -8.70 -16.89 2.34
CA LYS A 8 -8.01 -16.36 1.16
C LYS A 8 -7.53 -14.92 1.40
N ALA A 9 -8.43 -14.05 1.87
CA ALA A 9 -8.10 -12.65 2.11
C ALA A 9 -6.95 -12.47 3.11
N ARG A 10 -6.88 -13.32 4.15
CA ARG A 10 -5.77 -13.31 5.11
C ARG A 10 -4.47 -13.85 4.53
N ALA A 11 -4.55 -14.88 3.68
CA ALA A 11 -3.37 -15.42 3.00
C ALA A 11 -2.72 -14.38 2.07
N GLU A 12 -3.54 -13.57 1.39
CA GLU A 12 -3.10 -12.54 0.43
C GLU A 12 -2.88 -11.16 1.08
N LEU A 13 -3.18 -11.00 2.38
CA LEU A 13 -3.19 -9.69 3.04
C LEU A 13 -1.82 -9.01 3.06
N GLU A 14 -0.74 -9.78 3.24
CA GLU A 14 0.62 -9.21 3.28
C GLU A 14 1.04 -8.68 1.91
N GLU A 15 0.76 -9.43 0.85
CA GLU A 15 1.00 -9.03 -0.54
C GLU A 15 0.14 -7.81 -0.90
N TYR A 16 -1.11 -7.74 -0.42
CA TYR A 16 -1.95 -6.56 -0.53
C TYR A 16 -1.35 -5.32 0.17
N LEU A 17 -0.81 -5.49 1.39
CA LEU A 17 -0.21 -4.39 2.15
C LEU A 17 1.06 -3.83 1.49
N HIS A 18 1.77 -4.66 0.72
CA HIS A 18 3.00 -4.30 0.02
C HIS A 18 2.79 -3.96 -1.47
N GLU A 19 1.54 -3.96 -1.96
CA GLU A 19 1.19 -3.67 -3.35
C GLU A 19 1.81 -4.69 -4.35
N GLU A 20 1.88 -5.95 -3.93
CA GLU A 20 2.52 -7.05 -4.68
C GLU A 20 1.51 -7.98 -5.38
N LEU A 21 0.21 -7.72 -5.24
CA LEU A 21 -0.86 -8.47 -5.90
C LEU A 21 -1.10 -8.04 -7.34
N GLY A 22 -1.60 -8.96 -8.18
CA GLY A 22 -2.17 -8.64 -9.48
C GLY A 22 -3.47 -7.84 -9.34
N GLU A 23 -3.89 -7.17 -10.42
CA GLU A 23 -5.08 -6.29 -10.42
C GLU A 23 -6.35 -7.02 -9.95
N THR A 24 -6.53 -8.28 -10.36
CA THR A 24 -7.69 -9.10 -9.99
C THR A 24 -7.68 -9.43 -8.49
N GLU A 25 -6.58 -9.98 -7.96
CA GLU A 25 -6.47 -10.34 -6.54
C GLU A 25 -6.58 -9.10 -5.64
N LEU A 26 -5.96 -7.99 -6.06
CA LEU A 26 -6.07 -6.72 -5.37
C LEU A 26 -7.52 -6.26 -5.24
N SER A 27 -8.31 -6.39 -6.32
CA SER A 27 -9.73 -6.00 -6.30
C SER A 27 -10.56 -6.90 -5.38
N GLU A 28 -10.31 -8.20 -5.40
CA GLU A 28 -11.02 -9.18 -4.56
C GLU A 28 -10.72 -8.98 -3.07
N VAL A 29 -9.44 -8.81 -2.70
CA VAL A 29 -9.04 -8.54 -1.32
C VAL A 29 -9.62 -7.20 -0.85
N ARG A 30 -9.62 -6.17 -1.70
CA ARG A 30 -10.20 -4.86 -1.36
C ARG A 30 -11.70 -4.96 -1.08
N GLU A 31 -12.46 -5.61 -1.96
CA GLU A 31 -13.90 -5.82 -1.77
C GLU A 31 -14.19 -6.57 -0.46
N HIS A 32 -13.37 -7.57 -0.13
CA HIS A 32 -13.49 -8.29 1.12
C HIS A 32 -13.21 -7.40 2.34
N LEU A 33 -12.16 -6.57 2.30
CA LEU A 33 -11.80 -5.65 3.39
C LEU A 33 -12.88 -4.57 3.64
N GLU A 34 -13.68 -4.23 2.63
CA GLU A 34 -14.81 -3.30 2.78
C GLU A 34 -16.02 -3.92 3.49
N THR A 35 -16.15 -5.25 3.44
CA THR A 35 -17.33 -5.98 3.94
C THR A 35 -17.06 -6.79 5.21
N CYS A 36 -15.79 -7.13 5.49
CA CYS A 36 -15.39 -7.93 6.63
C CYS A 36 -14.64 -7.10 7.69
N VAL A 37 -15.28 -6.93 8.85
CA VAL A 37 -14.70 -6.20 10.00
C VAL A 37 -13.43 -6.86 10.51
N ASP A 38 -13.37 -8.19 10.57
CA ASP A 38 -12.22 -8.91 11.12
C ASP A 38 -10.99 -8.73 10.24
N CYS A 39 -11.12 -8.93 8.93
CA CYS A 39 -10.02 -8.71 7.98
C CYS A 39 -9.62 -7.23 7.91
N LYS A 40 -10.57 -6.31 8.09
CA LYS A 40 -10.25 -4.87 8.22
C LYS A 40 -9.38 -4.56 9.44
N HIS A 41 -9.61 -5.22 10.57
CA HIS A 41 -8.76 -5.06 11.75
C HIS A 41 -7.34 -5.58 11.49
N GLU A 42 -7.20 -6.74 10.84
CA GLU A 42 -5.89 -7.28 10.46
C GLU A 42 -5.13 -6.32 9.51
N GLU A 43 -5.81 -5.74 8.51
CA GLU A 43 -5.23 -4.73 7.63
C GLU A 43 -4.68 -3.52 8.43
N ILE A 44 -5.47 -3.02 9.39
CA ILE A 44 -5.07 -1.89 10.22
C ILE A 44 -3.81 -2.23 11.03
N VAL A 45 -3.78 -3.41 11.65
CA VAL A 45 -2.63 -3.88 12.44
C VAL A 45 -1.38 -3.98 11.55
N GLY A 46 -1.49 -4.64 10.39
CA GLY A 46 -0.39 -4.76 9.43
C GLY A 46 0.14 -3.39 9.00
N ARG A 47 -0.74 -2.46 8.61
CA ARG A 47 -0.34 -1.08 8.27
C ARG A 47 0.36 -0.36 9.42
N MET A 48 -0.15 -0.50 10.65
CA MET A 48 0.48 0.12 11.81
C MET A 48 1.89 -0.43 12.06
N LEU A 49 2.09 -1.74 11.91
CA LEU A 49 3.41 -2.36 12.02
C LEU A 49 4.37 -1.81 10.95
N THR A 50 3.96 -1.80 9.68
CA THR A 50 4.77 -1.28 8.57
C THR A 50 5.14 0.19 8.80
N LEU A 51 4.19 1.03 9.21
CA LEU A 51 4.46 2.44 9.52
C LEU A 51 5.41 2.61 10.72
N THR A 52 5.29 1.77 11.73
CA THR A 52 6.15 1.80 12.91
C THR A 52 7.59 1.45 12.56
N VAL A 53 7.79 0.38 11.77
CA VAL A 53 9.11 -0.01 11.27
C VAL A 53 9.70 1.10 10.39
N ARG A 54 8.91 1.65 9.45
CA ARG A 54 9.36 2.76 8.60
C ARG A 54 9.81 3.98 9.40
N ARG A 55 9.10 4.35 10.46
CA ARG A 55 9.49 5.47 11.35
C ARG A 55 10.77 5.20 12.13
N ALA A 56 11.04 3.94 12.46
CA ALA A 56 12.28 3.55 13.14
C ALA A 56 13.49 3.57 12.20
N CYS A 57 13.28 3.45 10.89
CA CYS A 57 14.32 3.58 9.89
C CYS A 57 14.84 5.03 9.83
N LYS A 58 16.16 5.20 10.00
CA LYS A 58 16.83 6.52 10.00
C LYS A 58 17.66 6.78 8.73
N GLU A 59 17.51 5.92 7.72
CA GLU A 59 18.21 6.08 6.46
C GLU A 59 17.71 7.35 5.76
N VAL A 60 18.64 8.22 5.37
CA VAL A 60 18.33 9.46 4.69
C VAL A 60 18.64 9.30 3.21
N ALA A 61 17.67 9.58 2.35
CA ALA A 61 17.89 9.56 0.90
C ALA A 61 18.99 10.56 0.50
N PRO A 62 19.84 10.24 -0.49
CA PRO A 62 20.87 11.15 -0.96
C PRO A 62 20.28 12.49 -1.43
N GLU A 63 20.86 13.60 -0.98
CA GLU A 63 20.37 14.96 -1.27
C GLU A 63 20.21 15.22 -2.77
N ARG A 64 21.19 14.77 -3.57
CA ARG A 64 21.16 14.92 -5.03
C ARG A 64 19.92 14.25 -5.64
N LEU A 65 19.57 13.05 -5.18
CA LEU A 65 18.41 12.33 -5.69
C LEU A 65 17.11 13.09 -5.41
N ARG A 66 17.00 13.71 -4.24
CA ARG A 66 15.84 14.57 -3.90
C ARG A 66 15.70 15.74 -4.87
N VAL A 67 16.80 16.43 -5.18
CA VAL A 67 16.81 17.53 -6.13
C VAL A 67 16.37 17.06 -7.52
N ASP A 68 16.92 15.94 -7.99
CA ASP A 68 16.63 15.36 -9.30
C ASP A 68 15.13 14.98 -9.43
N VAL A 69 14.55 14.34 -8.40
CA VAL A 69 13.13 13.96 -8.36
C VAL A 69 12.22 15.19 -8.39
N ILE A 70 12.50 16.21 -7.57
CA ILE A 70 11.69 17.44 -7.53
C ILE A 70 11.73 18.16 -8.89
N ALA A 71 12.89 18.20 -9.54
CA ALA A 71 13.02 18.79 -10.87
C ALA A 71 12.20 18.02 -11.92
N ALA A 72 12.22 16.68 -11.87
CA ALA A 72 11.44 15.84 -12.77
C ALA A 72 9.93 16.06 -12.61
N ILE A 73 9.42 16.10 -11.37
CA ILE A 73 7.99 16.35 -11.09
C ILE A 73 7.55 17.70 -11.68
N ARG A 74 8.29 18.78 -11.40
CA ARG A 74 7.97 20.13 -11.90
C ARG A 74 7.95 20.19 -13.43
N SER A 75 8.83 19.44 -14.10
CA SER A 75 8.86 19.40 -15.57
C SER A 75 7.59 18.80 -16.19
N ILE A 76 6.89 17.92 -15.47
CA ILE A 76 5.65 17.30 -15.91
C ILE A 76 4.48 18.28 -15.72
N GLU A 77 4.42 18.97 -14.59
CA GLU A 77 3.36 19.95 -14.29
C GLU A 77 3.34 21.11 -15.30
N ILE A 78 4.52 21.62 -15.68
CA ILE A 78 4.65 22.67 -16.70
C ILE A 78 4.11 22.23 -18.07
N ARG A 79 4.22 20.93 -18.41
CA ARG A 79 3.73 20.38 -19.68
C ARG A 79 2.22 20.16 -19.72
N THR A 80 1.56 20.08 -18.57
CA THR A 80 0.10 19.94 -18.50
C THR A 80 -0.64 21.28 -18.54
N GLU A 81 0.06 22.39 -18.28
CA GLU A 81 -0.50 23.75 -18.25
C GLU A 81 -0.21 24.57 -19.53
N ALA A 82 0.56 24.03 -20.48
CA ALA A 82 0.92 24.64 -21.77
C ALA A 82 0.18 23.97 -22.93
#